data_AF-A0A845YMB8-F1
#
_entry.id   AF-A0A845YMB8-F1
#
_cell.length_a   1.000
_cell.length_b   1.000
_cell.length_c   1.000
_cell.angle_alpha   90.00
_cell.angle_beta   90.00
_cell.angle_gamma   90.00
#
_symmetry.space_group_name_H-M   'P 1'
#
loop_
_entity.id
_entity.type
_entity.pdbx_description
1 polymer ?
#
loop_
_entity_poly.entity_id
_entity_poly.type
_entity_poly.pdbx_seq_one_letter_code
_entity_poly.pdbx_strand_id
1 'polypeptide(L)'
;MLDWPAEIRARVEAAVADDLIEKTAQALHSERHGDWPRWQTALNALPAVESGWSIENGVLCAGQPLADANALAETLQQLIPWRKGPLNLAGAAIDTEWRSDWKWQRIAPSIDLAGKRVLDIGAGNGYFGFQMLNAGARAVVACDPTLLFIAQYLAIRHFSGPVANLLLPLKFEALVGDQAFDNVFSMGVLYHRRDPLEHLHRIRTHLKPGGRLVLETLIIPGEMVAELNPPARYANMRNVHRLPTAARLNRWLADSGFSHIEWIDRTPTTPEEQRTTDWMPYHSLINALDDSRQNTIEGHPPPLRAMLIARRT
;
A
#
# COMPACT_ATOMS: atom_id res chain seq x y z
N MET A 1 -20.43 -9.39 -3.28
CA MET A 1 -19.01 -9.80 -3.18
C MET A 1 -18.38 -9.72 -4.58
N LEU A 2 -17.07 -9.50 -4.68
CA LEU A 2 -16.38 -9.25 -5.96
C LEU A 2 -16.29 -10.53 -6.82
N ASP A 3 -16.62 -10.43 -8.11
CA ASP A 3 -16.39 -11.51 -9.09
C ASP A 3 -14.92 -11.53 -9.49
N TRP A 4 -14.09 -12.24 -8.71
CA TRP A 4 -12.64 -12.31 -8.92
C TRP A 4 -12.25 -12.82 -10.31
N PRO A 5 -12.82 -13.91 -10.84
CA PRO A 5 -12.56 -14.34 -12.21
C PRO A 5 -12.78 -13.25 -13.25
N ALA A 6 -13.94 -12.59 -13.22
CA ALA A 6 -14.24 -11.52 -14.17
C ALA A 6 -13.28 -10.32 -14.01
N GLU A 7 -13.04 -9.92 -12.76
CA GLU A 7 -12.20 -8.75 -12.46
C GLU A 7 -10.74 -8.95 -12.84
N ILE A 8 -10.20 -10.17 -12.63
CA ILE A 8 -8.84 -10.55 -13.03
C ILE A 8 -8.75 -10.57 -14.54
N ARG A 9 -9.63 -11.30 -15.25
CA ARG A 9 -9.60 -11.40 -16.72
C ARG A 9 -9.71 -10.05 -17.43
N ALA A 10 -10.40 -9.09 -16.81
CA ALA A 10 -10.52 -7.74 -17.36
C ALA A 10 -9.24 -6.88 -17.25
N ARG A 11 -8.27 -7.26 -16.40
CA ARG A 11 -7.15 -6.37 -15.99
C ARG A 11 -5.75 -6.96 -16.13
N VAL A 12 -5.63 -8.28 -16.19
CA VAL A 12 -4.36 -8.99 -16.40
C VAL A 12 -4.34 -9.68 -17.76
N GLU A 13 -3.14 -9.98 -18.26
CA GLU A 13 -2.98 -10.70 -19.52
C GLU A 13 -3.59 -12.10 -19.43
N ALA A 14 -4.22 -12.56 -20.52
CA ALA A 14 -4.92 -13.85 -20.55
C ALA A 14 -4.02 -15.03 -20.15
N ALA A 15 -2.74 -14.97 -20.53
CA ALA A 15 -1.75 -16.01 -20.24
C ALA A 15 -1.46 -16.25 -18.75
N VAL A 16 -1.75 -15.26 -17.88
CA VAL A 16 -1.53 -15.35 -16.43
C VAL A 16 -2.84 -15.33 -15.62
N ALA A 17 -3.98 -15.09 -16.28
CA ALA A 17 -5.26 -14.91 -15.59
C ALA A 17 -5.70 -16.16 -14.82
N ASP A 18 -5.60 -17.34 -15.41
CA ASP A 18 -6.08 -18.58 -14.78
C ASP A 18 -5.28 -18.94 -13.52
N ASP A 19 -3.96 -18.81 -13.58
CA ASP A 19 -3.06 -19.01 -12.43
C ASP A 19 -3.37 -18.00 -11.29
N LEU A 20 -3.62 -16.73 -11.62
CA LEU A 20 -3.98 -15.73 -10.63
C LEU A 20 -5.37 -15.95 -10.03
N ILE A 21 -6.34 -16.44 -10.82
CA ILE A 21 -7.67 -16.81 -10.33
C ILE A 21 -7.56 -17.94 -9.32
N GLU A 22 -6.82 -19.01 -9.66
CA GLU A 22 -6.63 -20.15 -8.79
C GLU A 22 -5.94 -19.73 -7.47
N LYS A 23 -4.82 -19.00 -7.56
CA LYS A 23 -4.10 -18.49 -6.39
C LYS A 23 -4.96 -17.57 -5.53
N THR A 24 -5.79 -16.73 -6.14
CA THR A 24 -6.71 -15.83 -5.44
C THR A 24 -7.77 -16.61 -4.68
N ALA A 25 -8.37 -17.64 -5.31
CA ALA A 25 -9.34 -18.51 -4.65
C ALA A 25 -8.70 -19.27 -3.47
N GLN A 26 -7.49 -19.80 -3.64
CA GLN A 26 -6.73 -20.46 -2.57
C GLN A 26 -6.36 -19.49 -1.44
N ALA A 27 -6.07 -18.23 -1.74
CA ALA A 27 -5.77 -17.22 -0.74
C ALA A 27 -6.97 -16.85 0.14
N LEU A 28 -8.18 -16.82 -0.44
CA LEU A 28 -9.42 -16.42 0.22
C LEU A 28 -10.16 -17.57 0.91
N HIS A 29 -9.63 -18.79 0.86
CA HIS A 29 -10.27 -19.93 1.51
C HIS A 29 -10.38 -19.69 3.04
N SER A 30 -11.59 -19.83 3.57
CA SER A 30 -12.00 -19.31 4.88
C SER A 30 -11.23 -19.88 6.07
N GLU A 31 -10.62 -21.05 5.93
CA GLU A 31 -9.86 -21.73 6.99
C GLU A 31 -8.44 -21.16 7.21
N ARG A 32 -7.98 -20.22 6.37
CA ARG A 32 -6.60 -19.71 6.48
C ARG A 32 -6.38 -18.67 7.57
N HIS A 33 -7.44 -18.07 8.11
CA HIS A 33 -7.31 -17.01 9.10
C HIS A 33 -8.46 -17.00 10.10
N GLY A 34 -8.14 -17.06 11.40
CA GLY A 34 -9.14 -17.17 12.48
C GLY A 34 -10.16 -16.03 12.51
N ASP A 35 -9.76 -14.80 12.15
CA ASP A 35 -10.68 -13.66 12.06
C ASP A 35 -11.49 -13.56 10.76
N TRP A 36 -11.20 -14.37 9.74
CA TRP A 36 -11.86 -14.23 8.44
C TRP A 36 -13.39 -14.32 8.51
N PRO A 37 -14.00 -15.26 9.27
CA PRO A 37 -15.45 -15.31 9.45
C PRO A 37 -16.02 -14.01 10.03
N ARG A 38 -15.31 -13.37 10.98
CA ARG A 38 -15.73 -12.10 11.59
C ARG A 38 -15.76 -10.98 10.55
N TRP A 39 -14.73 -10.89 9.70
CA TRP A 39 -14.69 -9.89 8.62
C TRP A 39 -15.73 -10.15 7.54
N GLN A 40 -15.99 -11.41 7.19
CA GLN A 40 -17.07 -11.76 6.25
C GLN A 40 -18.45 -11.36 6.78
N THR A 41 -18.72 -11.58 8.07
CA THR A 41 -19.97 -11.12 8.70
C THR A 41 -20.11 -9.61 8.59
N ALA A 42 -19.04 -8.85 8.89
CA ALA A 42 -19.06 -7.39 8.75
C ALA A 42 -19.30 -6.95 7.30
N LEU A 43 -18.65 -7.59 6.32
CA LEU A 43 -18.85 -7.32 4.90
C LEU A 43 -20.28 -7.60 4.42
N ASN A 44 -20.88 -8.70 4.89
CA ASN A 44 -22.25 -9.07 4.53
C ASN A 44 -23.29 -8.15 5.20
N ALA A 45 -22.94 -7.49 6.30
CA ALA A 45 -23.78 -6.51 7.00
C ALA A 45 -23.71 -5.10 6.39
N LEU A 46 -22.84 -4.86 5.40
CA LEU A 46 -22.74 -3.54 4.77
C LEU A 46 -24.05 -3.18 4.05
N PRO A 47 -24.64 -2.01 4.35
CA PRO A 47 -25.89 -1.58 3.73
C PRO A 47 -25.68 -1.24 2.25
N ALA A 48 -26.70 -1.45 1.43
CA ALA A 48 -26.70 -0.97 0.06
C ALA A 48 -26.94 0.55 0.03
N VAL A 49 -26.12 1.25 -0.74
CA VAL A 49 -26.28 2.68 -1.05
C VAL A 49 -26.03 2.90 -2.55
N GLU A 50 -26.37 4.07 -3.06
CA GLU A 50 -25.92 4.46 -4.40
C GLU A 50 -24.39 4.54 -4.42
N SER A 51 -23.78 3.72 -5.29
CA SER A 51 -22.33 3.59 -5.37
C SER A 51 -21.70 4.71 -6.19
N GLY A 52 -20.51 5.13 -5.80
CA GLY A 52 -19.71 6.12 -6.52
C GLY A 52 -18.48 6.44 -5.70
N TRP A 53 -17.51 7.13 -6.28
CA TRP A 53 -16.33 7.55 -5.53
C TRP A 53 -15.72 8.84 -6.07
N SER A 54 -15.02 9.54 -5.18
CA SER A 54 -14.26 10.76 -5.45
C SER A 54 -13.04 10.80 -4.53
N ILE A 55 -12.06 11.64 -4.88
CA ILE A 55 -11.03 12.07 -3.94
C ILE A 55 -11.30 13.53 -3.60
N GLU A 56 -11.55 13.81 -2.32
CA GLU A 56 -11.82 15.16 -1.82
C GLU A 56 -10.73 15.57 -0.83
N ASN A 57 -9.88 16.52 -1.24
CA ASN A 57 -8.73 16.97 -0.43
C ASN A 57 -7.84 15.81 0.09
N GLY A 58 -7.71 14.74 -0.70
CA GLY A 58 -6.95 13.54 -0.33
C GLY A 58 -7.75 12.47 0.42
N VAL A 59 -8.99 12.73 0.84
CA VAL A 59 -9.90 11.73 1.41
C VAL A 59 -10.52 10.92 0.28
N LEU A 60 -10.52 9.58 0.41
CA LEU A 60 -11.30 8.73 -0.49
C LEU A 60 -12.76 8.69 0.01
N CYS A 61 -13.65 9.35 -0.72
CA CYS A 61 -15.09 9.31 -0.48
C CYS A 61 -15.71 8.21 -1.37
N ALA A 62 -16.53 7.33 -0.81
CA ALA A 62 -17.20 6.29 -1.57
C ALA A 62 -18.62 6.02 -1.06
N GLY A 63 -19.58 5.94 -1.98
CA GLY A 63 -21.01 5.72 -1.70
C GLY A 63 -21.73 6.96 -1.17
N GLN A 64 -23.02 7.09 -1.49
CA GLN A 64 -23.86 8.15 -0.94
C GLN A 64 -23.99 8.04 0.59
N PRO A 65 -23.97 9.16 1.33
CA PRO A 65 -24.13 9.15 2.78
C PRO A 65 -25.43 8.51 3.24
N LEU A 66 -25.34 7.65 4.25
CA LEU A 66 -26.51 7.16 4.97
C LEU A 66 -27.04 8.23 5.93
N ALA A 67 -28.34 8.12 6.26
CA ALA A 67 -28.94 8.96 7.29
C ALA A 67 -28.35 8.71 8.68
N ASP A 68 -27.96 7.47 8.97
CA ASP A 68 -27.27 7.09 10.21
C ASP A 68 -25.90 6.47 9.90
N ALA A 69 -24.87 7.31 9.89
CA ALA A 69 -23.50 6.89 9.68
C ALA A 69 -22.87 6.17 10.89
N ASN A 70 -23.48 6.26 12.09
CA ASN A 70 -22.91 5.67 13.31
C ASN A 70 -23.04 4.15 13.31
N ALA A 71 -24.22 3.62 12.94
CA ALA A 71 -24.43 2.18 12.81
C ALA A 71 -23.50 1.55 11.75
N LEU A 72 -23.23 2.28 10.66
CA LEU A 72 -22.25 1.87 9.67
C LEU A 72 -20.83 1.89 10.26
N ALA A 73 -20.48 2.90 11.05
CA ALA A 73 -19.16 2.98 11.68
C ALA A 73 -18.90 1.77 12.60
N GLU A 74 -19.87 1.34 13.41
CA GLU A 74 -19.76 0.14 14.26
C GLU A 74 -19.48 -1.13 13.43
N THR A 75 -20.12 -1.25 12.27
CA THR A 75 -19.89 -2.36 11.33
C THR A 75 -18.46 -2.30 10.76
N LEU A 76 -18.01 -1.12 10.35
CA LEU A 76 -16.67 -0.91 9.79
C LEU A 76 -15.55 -1.04 10.84
N GLN A 77 -15.84 -0.80 12.11
CA GLN A 77 -14.91 -1.02 13.23
C GLN A 77 -14.56 -2.50 13.42
N GLN A 78 -15.40 -3.43 12.94
CA GLN A 78 -15.02 -4.85 12.88
C GLN A 78 -13.82 -5.11 11.96
N LEU A 79 -13.46 -4.17 11.09
CA LEU A 79 -12.30 -4.23 10.21
C LEU A 79 -11.11 -3.43 10.74
N ILE A 80 -11.08 -3.06 12.03
CA ILE A 80 -9.89 -2.51 12.70
C ILE A 80 -8.76 -3.55 12.74
N PRO A 81 -7.48 -3.13 12.59
CA PRO A 81 -7.01 -1.74 12.42
C PRO A 81 -7.04 -1.20 10.98
N TRP A 82 -7.53 0.03 10.82
CA TRP A 82 -7.44 0.80 9.57
C TRP A 82 -6.17 1.66 9.54
N ARG A 83 -5.23 1.31 8.66
CA ARG A 83 -3.91 1.95 8.62
C ARG A 83 -3.77 3.02 7.54
N LYS A 84 -4.21 2.76 6.30
CA LYS A 84 -4.05 3.67 5.15
C LYS A 84 -5.35 4.38 4.81
N GLY A 85 -5.29 5.70 4.61
CA GLY A 85 -6.44 6.59 4.43
C GLY A 85 -6.00 8.06 4.52
N PRO A 86 -6.90 9.02 4.79
CA PRO A 86 -8.25 8.86 5.35
C PRO A 86 -9.32 8.44 4.32
N LEU A 87 -10.45 7.96 4.84
CA LEU A 87 -11.60 7.51 4.04
C LEU A 87 -12.91 8.13 4.57
N ASN A 88 -13.90 8.26 3.70
CA ASN A 88 -15.30 8.49 4.04
C ASN A 88 -16.17 7.48 3.28
N LEU A 89 -16.74 6.51 3.97
CA LEU A 89 -17.54 5.45 3.36
C LEU A 89 -19.01 5.65 3.73
N ALA A 90 -19.84 6.01 2.75
CA ALA A 90 -21.26 6.30 2.92
C ALA A 90 -21.57 7.18 4.13
N GLY A 91 -20.77 8.23 4.34
CA GLY A 91 -20.90 9.20 5.43
C GLY A 91 -20.08 8.86 6.68
N ALA A 92 -19.59 7.63 6.84
CA ALA A 92 -18.76 7.23 7.96
C ALA A 92 -17.29 7.68 7.74
N ALA A 93 -16.83 8.64 8.53
CA ALA A 93 -15.46 9.12 8.49
C ALA A 93 -14.50 8.15 9.19
N ILE A 94 -13.48 7.68 8.47
CA ILE A 94 -12.46 6.76 8.96
C ILE A 94 -11.12 7.51 9.01
N ASP A 95 -10.80 8.05 10.19
CA ASP A 95 -9.49 8.65 10.47
C ASP A 95 -8.48 7.53 10.73
N THR A 96 -7.70 7.17 9.71
CA THR A 96 -6.75 6.06 9.75
C THR A 96 -5.46 6.43 10.46
N GLU A 97 -4.67 5.41 10.85
CA GLU A 97 -3.36 5.60 11.47
C GLU A 97 -2.46 6.58 10.69
N TRP A 98 -2.38 6.38 9.38
CA TRP A 98 -1.55 7.18 8.49
C TRP A 98 -2.36 8.25 7.76
N ARG A 99 -1.81 9.46 7.73
CA ARG A 99 -2.12 10.48 6.72
C ARG A 99 -1.50 10.11 5.38
N SER A 100 -2.07 9.08 4.76
CA SER A 100 -1.58 8.54 3.49
C SER A 100 -1.76 9.55 2.34
N ASP A 101 -2.70 10.48 2.51
CA ASP A 101 -2.88 11.67 1.67
C ASP A 101 -1.63 12.56 1.64
N TRP A 102 -0.92 12.76 2.75
CA TRP A 102 0.31 13.57 2.78
C TRP A 102 1.44 12.90 1.98
N LYS A 103 1.56 11.57 2.08
CA LYS A 103 2.47 10.80 1.22
C LYS A 103 2.10 10.96 -0.25
N TRP A 104 0.83 10.85 -0.59
CA TRP A 104 0.39 11.04 -1.97
C TRP A 104 0.69 12.44 -2.51
N GLN A 105 0.45 13.50 -1.72
CA GLN A 105 0.73 14.89 -2.09
C GLN A 105 2.21 15.13 -2.42
N ARG A 106 3.13 14.45 -1.75
CA ARG A 106 4.57 14.51 -2.07
C ARG A 106 4.91 13.84 -3.40
N ILE A 107 4.23 12.73 -3.73
CA ILE A 107 4.52 11.91 -4.91
C ILE A 107 3.85 12.44 -6.18
N ALA A 108 2.55 12.78 -6.08
CA ALA A 108 1.70 13.05 -7.23
C ALA A 108 2.26 14.09 -8.23
N PRO A 109 2.90 15.20 -7.79
CA PRO A 109 3.48 16.18 -8.72
C PRO A 109 4.64 15.64 -9.57
N SER A 110 5.28 14.56 -9.11
CA SER A 110 6.50 14.01 -9.73
C SER A 110 6.22 12.88 -10.72
N ILE A 111 4.96 12.45 -10.87
CA ILE A 111 4.61 11.27 -11.68
C ILE A 111 3.39 11.52 -12.58
N ASP A 112 3.54 11.23 -13.87
CA ASP A 112 2.42 11.22 -14.82
C ASP A 112 1.79 9.83 -14.89
N LEU A 113 0.51 9.76 -14.55
CA LEU A 113 -0.28 8.54 -14.56
C LEU A 113 -1.35 8.52 -15.66
N ALA A 114 -1.50 9.59 -16.44
CA ALA A 114 -2.57 9.70 -17.44
C ALA A 114 -2.51 8.54 -18.45
N GLY A 115 -3.58 7.73 -18.48
CA GLY A 115 -3.71 6.56 -19.36
C GLY A 115 -2.78 5.39 -19.05
N LYS A 116 -2.03 5.44 -17.93
CA LYS A 116 -1.00 4.44 -17.59
C LYS A 116 -1.57 3.22 -16.86
N ARG A 117 -0.94 2.06 -17.07
CA ARG A 117 -1.15 0.85 -16.24
C ARG A 117 -0.18 0.88 -15.07
N VAL A 118 -0.70 0.66 -13.86
CA VAL A 118 0.08 0.74 -12.62
C VAL A 118 0.03 -0.58 -11.86
N LEU A 119 1.16 -0.99 -11.29
CA LEU A 119 1.25 -2.05 -10.28
C LEU A 119 1.53 -1.44 -8.90
N ASP A 120 0.71 -1.70 -7.89
CA ASP A 120 0.93 -1.26 -6.50
C ASP A 120 1.28 -2.45 -5.58
N ILE A 121 2.53 -2.51 -5.13
CA ILE A 121 3.08 -3.61 -4.33
C ILE A 121 2.95 -3.27 -2.85
N GLY A 122 2.30 -4.15 -2.08
CA GLY A 122 2.04 -3.90 -0.65
C GLY A 122 1.00 -2.80 -0.46
N ALA A 123 -0.05 -2.85 -1.27
CA ALA A 123 -1.04 -1.77 -1.40
C ALA A 123 -1.82 -1.50 -0.10
N GLY A 124 -1.78 -2.41 0.88
CA GLY A 124 -2.67 -2.33 2.04
C GLY A 124 -4.11 -2.45 1.59
N ASN A 125 -5.00 -1.58 2.09
CA ASN A 125 -6.42 -1.58 1.73
C ASN A 125 -6.75 -0.99 0.35
N GLY A 126 -5.74 -0.67 -0.46
CA GLY A 126 -5.92 -0.18 -1.83
C GLY A 126 -6.18 1.32 -1.97
N TYR A 127 -6.10 2.11 -0.90
CA TYR A 127 -6.27 3.57 -0.92
C TYR A 127 -5.48 4.27 -2.04
N PHE A 128 -4.19 3.96 -2.19
CA PHE A 128 -3.35 4.58 -3.22
C PHE A 128 -3.78 4.22 -4.65
N GLY A 129 -4.41 3.06 -4.86
CA GLY A 129 -4.97 2.72 -6.16
C GLY A 129 -6.08 3.69 -6.60
N PHE A 130 -6.93 4.15 -5.67
CA PHE A 130 -7.93 5.18 -5.97
C PHE A 130 -7.28 6.53 -6.25
N GLN A 131 -6.22 6.88 -5.52
CA GLN A 131 -5.45 8.10 -5.78
C GLN A 131 -4.80 8.09 -7.17
N MET A 132 -4.25 6.95 -7.59
CA MET A 132 -3.67 6.77 -8.93
C MET A 132 -4.74 6.89 -10.02
N LEU A 133 -5.92 6.30 -9.83
CA LEU A 133 -7.03 6.43 -10.77
C LEU A 133 -7.55 7.87 -10.85
N ASN A 134 -7.65 8.57 -9.72
CA ASN A 134 -8.01 9.99 -9.69
C ASN A 134 -6.98 10.87 -10.43
N ALA A 135 -5.71 10.47 -10.41
CA ALA A 135 -4.64 11.10 -11.20
C ALA A 135 -4.59 10.63 -12.68
N GLY A 136 -5.60 9.89 -13.15
CA GLY A 136 -5.76 9.53 -14.56
C GLY A 136 -5.18 8.18 -14.95
N ALA A 137 -4.73 7.33 -14.01
CA ALA A 137 -4.34 5.96 -14.33
C ALA A 137 -5.47 5.22 -15.05
N ARG A 138 -5.13 4.49 -16.12
CA ARG A 138 -6.10 3.67 -16.86
C ARG A 138 -6.57 2.49 -16.01
N ALA A 139 -5.64 1.87 -15.29
CA ALA A 139 -5.92 0.73 -14.43
C ALA A 139 -4.80 0.56 -13.39
N VAL A 140 -5.19 0.06 -12.23
CA VAL A 140 -4.29 -0.35 -11.14
C VAL A 140 -4.49 -1.83 -10.88
N VAL A 141 -3.41 -2.59 -10.96
CA VAL A 141 -3.31 -3.92 -10.37
C VAL A 141 -2.49 -3.78 -9.09
N ALA A 142 -2.92 -4.42 -8.02
CA ALA A 142 -2.29 -4.30 -6.72
C ALA A 142 -2.17 -5.67 -6.07
N CYS A 143 -1.23 -5.82 -5.14
CA CYS A 143 -1.12 -7.05 -4.35
C CYS A 143 -0.80 -6.77 -2.88
N ASP A 144 -1.51 -7.45 -1.99
CA ASP A 144 -1.19 -7.53 -0.56
C ASP A 144 -1.70 -8.86 0.00
N PRO A 145 -0.86 -9.65 0.70
CA PRO A 145 -1.30 -10.95 1.23
C PRO A 145 -2.13 -10.83 2.53
N THR A 146 -2.31 -9.63 3.08
CA THR A 146 -2.97 -9.43 4.37
C THR A 146 -4.49 -9.45 4.20
N LEU A 147 -5.14 -10.53 4.62
CA LEU A 147 -6.58 -10.71 4.42
C LEU A 147 -7.45 -9.62 5.07
N LEU A 148 -7.02 -9.01 6.18
CA LEU A 148 -7.73 -7.85 6.74
C LEU A 148 -7.78 -6.68 5.74
N PHE A 149 -6.67 -6.39 5.07
CA PHE A 149 -6.63 -5.31 4.08
C PHE A 149 -7.50 -5.64 2.87
N ILE A 150 -7.62 -6.91 2.51
CA ILE A 150 -8.55 -7.38 1.48
C ILE A 150 -10.00 -7.17 1.92
N ALA A 151 -10.34 -7.47 3.17
CA ALA A 151 -11.67 -7.17 3.71
C ALA A 151 -11.96 -5.66 3.69
N GLN A 152 -11.01 -4.82 4.12
CA GLN A 152 -11.13 -3.36 4.05
C GLN A 152 -11.34 -2.86 2.60
N TYR A 153 -10.56 -3.40 1.66
CA TYR A 153 -10.71 -3.10 0.24
C TYR A 153 -12.09 -3.53 -0.30
N LEU A 154 -12.59 -4.70 0.09
CA LEU A 154 -13.92 -5.16 -0.30
C LEU A 154 -15.03 -4.26 0.25
N ALA A 155 -14.88 -3.71 1.47
CA ALA A 155 -15.78 -2.70 2.02
C ALA A 155 -15.74 -1.39 1.21
N ILE A 156 -14.54 -0.92 0.84
CA ILE A 156 -14.38 0.24 -0.05
C ILE A 156 -15.05 -0.02 -1.41
N ARG A 157 -14.81 -1.19 -2.01
CA ARG A 157 -15.40 -1.61 -3.31
C ARG A 157 -16.91 -1.75 -3.29
N HIS A 158 -17.48 -2.16 -2.16
CA HIS A 158 -18.94 -2.22 -1.97
C HIS A 158 -19.57 -0.84 -2.17
N PHE A 159 -18.94 0.21 -1.64
CA PHE A 159 -19.44 1.58 -1.74
C PHE A 159 -18.99 2.31 -3.02
N SER A 160 -17.79 2.04 -3.52
CA SER A 160 -17.28 2.70 -4.74
C SER A 160 -17.86 2.14 -6.03
N GLY A 161 -18.35 0.89 -5.99
CA GLY A 161 -18.85 0.17 -7.15
C GLY A 161 -17.73 -0.42 -8.02
N PRO A 162 -18.02 -0.72 -9.31
CA PRO A 162 -17.02 -1.15 -10.27
C PRO A 162 -15.96 -0.07 -10.51
N VAL A 163 -14.69 -0.40 -10.32
CA VAL A 163 -13.56 0.53 -10.50
C VAL A 163 -12.35 -0.22 -11.06
N ALA A 164 -11.53 0.44 -11.88
CA ALA A 164 -10.34 -0.14 -12.51
C ALA A 164 -9.15 -0.31 -11.54
N ASN A 165 -9.42 -0.63 -10.27
CA ASN A 165 -8.45 -0.93 -9.23
C ASN A 165 -8.72 -2.38 -8.77
N LEU A 166 -7.76 -3.29 -8.96
CA LEU A 166 -7.84 -4.69 -8.57
C LEU A 166 -6.76 -4.99 -7.53
N LEU A 167 -7.18 -5.30 -6.30
CA LEU A 167 -6.27 -5.72 -5.24
C LEU A 167 -6.29 -7.25 -5.07
N LEU A 168 -5.20 -7.91 -5.45
CA LEU A 168 -5.05 -9.35 -5.31
C LEU A 168 -4.60 -9.71 -3.87
N PRO A 169 -5.19 -10.75 -3.25
CA PRO A 169 -4.82 -11.25 -1.91
C PRO A 169 -3.52 -12.06 -1.94
N LEU A 170 -2.52 -11.59 -2.68
CA LEU A 170 -1.31 -12.32 -3.02
C LEU A 170 -0.07 -11.57 -2.56
N LYS A 171 0.98 -12.34 -2.28
CA LYS A 171 2.32 -11.80 -2.18
C LYS A 171 2.79 -11.35 -3.57
N PHE A 172 3.61 -10.31 -3.63
CA PHE A 172 4.23 -9.86 -4.88
C PHE A 172 4.93 -11.01 -5.61
N GLU A 173 5.55 -11.91 -4.83
CA GLU A 173 6.32 -13.01 -5.35
C GLU A 173 5.50 -14.06 -6.12
N ALA A 174 4.17 -14.03 -5.99
CA ALA A 174 3.26 -14.91 -6.70
C ALA A 174 2.88 -14.39 -8.09
N LEU A 175 3.16 -13.11 -8.38
CA LEU A 175 2.91 -12.49 -9.67
C LEU A 175 4.02 -12.86 -10.67
N VAL A 176 3.63 -13.01 -11.94
CA VAL A 176 4.56 -13.29 -13.03
C VAL A 176 4.95 -11.98 -13.71
N GLY A 177 6.25 -11.76 -13.92
CA GLY A 177 6.76 -10.60 -14.64
C GLY A 177 6.40 -10.68 -16.12
N ASP A 178 5.50 -9.80 -16.56
CA ASP A 178 4.98 -9.74 -17.93
C ASP A 178 5.35 -8.43 -18.65
N GLN A 179 6.17 -7.58 -18.01
CA GLN A 179 6.55 -6.25 -18.51
C GLN A 179 5.35 -5.37 -18.90
N ALA A 180 4.18 -5.54 -18.27
CA ALA A 180 2.94 -4.91 -18.69
C ALA A 180 2.72 -3.49 -18.11
N PHE A 181 3.50 -3.06 -17.11
CA PHE A 181 3.22 -1.85 -16.34
C PHE A 181 4.07 -0.65 -16.76
N ASP A 182 3.44 0.50 -16.92
CA ASP A 182 4.14 1.76 -17.17
C ASP A 182 4.83 2.27 -15.89
N ASN A 183 4.15 2.10 -14.76
CA ASN A 183 4.64 2.49 -13.44
C ASN A 183 4.45 1.35 -12.43
N VAL A 184 5.42 1.12 -11.56
CA VAL A 184 5.32 0.21 -10.42
C VAL A 184 5.57 1.01 -9.14
N PHE A 185 4.68 0.91 -8.17
CA PHE A 185 4.82 1.50 -6.85
C PHE A 185 5.22 0.41 -5.85
N SER A 186 6.24 0.69 -5.05
CA SER A 186 6.63 -0.14 -3.92
C SER A 186 6.87 0.76 -2.72
N MET A 187 5.83 0.95 -1.89
CA MET A 187 5.85 1.91 -0.79
C MET A 187 5.70 1.20 0.55
N GLY A 188 6.74 1.27 1.38
CA GLY A 188 6.75 0.63 2.70
C GLY A 188 7.03 -0.87 2.66
N VAL A 189 7.67 -1.38 1.59
CA VAL A 189 7.87 -2.83 1.39
C VAL A 189 9.33 -3.26 1.47
N LEU A 190 10.26 -2.45 0.94
CA LEU A 190 11.66 -2.87 0.74
C LEU A 190 12.34 -3.28 2.06
N TYR A 191 12.14 -2.53 3.14
CA TYR A 191 12.72 -2.84 4.45
C TYR A 191 12.20 -4.15 5.09
N HIS A 192 11.10 -4.69 4.58
CA HIS A 192 10.57 -6.02 4.94
C HIS A 192 11.11 -7.16 4.08
N ARG A 193 11.94 -6.86 3.06
CA ARG A 193 12.56 -7.88 2.21
C ARG A 193 13.92 -8.27 2.76
N ARG A 194 14.18 -9.58 2.84
CA ARG A 194 15.50 -10.10 3.25
C ARG A 194 16.57 -9.74 2.22
N ASP A 195 16.22 -9.86 0.95
CA ASP A 195 17.07 -9.49 -0.18
C ASP A 195 16.45 -8.29 -0.93
N PRO A 196 16.93 -7.06 -0.69
CA PRO A 196 16.43 -5.88 -1.39
C PRO A 196 16.79 -5.87 -2.88
N LEU A 197 17.91 -6.50 -3.30
CA LEU A 197 18.30 -6.52 -4.72
C LEU A 197 17.41 -7.47 -5.51
N GLU A 198 17.07 -8.64 -4.95
CA GLU A 198 16.11 -9.57 -5.56
C GLU A 198 14.74 -8.89 -5.75
N HIS A 199 14.24 -8.20 -4.72
CA HIS A 199 12.97 -7.47 -4.81
C HIS A 199 12.98 -6.42 -5.92
N LEU A 200 14.05 -5.61 -6.01
CA LEU A 200 14.20 -4.60 -7.06
C LEU A 200 14.36 -5.24 -8.44
N HIS A 201 15.12 -6.34 -8.57
CA HIS A 201 15.25 -7.08 -9.82
C HIS A 201 13.90 -7.63 -10.28
N ARG A 202 13.10 -8.16 -9.34
CA ARG A 202 11.76 -8.64 -9.63
C ARG A 202 10.81 -7.51 -10.03
N ILE A 203 10.83 -6.36 -9.36
CA ILE A 203 10.07 -5.17 -9.81
C ILE A 203 10.38 -4.85 -11.27
N ARG A 204 11.67 -4.89 -11.66
CA ARG A 204 12.10 -4.60 -13.03
C ARG A 204 11.43 -5.50 -14.08
N THR A 205 11.12 -6.76 -13.76
CA THR A 205 10.48 -7.70 -14.71
C THR A 205 9.01 -7.40 -14.99
N HIS A 206 8.36 -6.57 -14.15
CA HIS A 206 6.96 -6.13 -14.35
C HIS A 206 6.84 -4.81 -15.11
N LEU A 207 7.88 -3.97 -15.10
CA LEU A 207 7.88 -2.71 -15.82
C LEU A 207 8.00 -2.93 -17.33
N LYS A 208 7.46 -2.04 -18.16
CA LYS A 208 7.84 -1.91 -19.57
C LYS A 208 9.28 -1.38 -19.71
N PRO A 209 9.95 -1.57 -20.86
CA PRO A 209 11.16 -0.84 -21.17
C PRO A 209 10.95 0.67 -21.00
N GLY A 210 11.83 1.31 -20.21
CA GLY A 210 11.70 2.73 -19.87
C GLY A 210 10.58 3.09 -18.89
N GLY A 211 9.86 2.12 -18.34
CA GLY A 211 8.88 2.30 -17.26
C GLY A 211 9.52 2.77 -15.96
N ARG A 212 8.70 3.28 -15.03
CA ARG A 212 9.17 3.95 -13.81
C ARG A 212 8.82 3.17 -12.55
N LEU A 213 9.79 3.03 -11.66
CA LEU A 213 9.60 2.61 -10.29
C LEU A 213 9.39 3.85 -9.42
N VAL A 214 8.29 3.90 -8.67
CA VAL A 214 8.11 4.80 -7.52
C VAL A 214 8.40 4.00 -6.25
N LEU A 215 9.52 4.30 -5.60
CA LEU A 215 9.98 3.58 -4.41
C LEU A 215 9.86 4.48 -3.18
N GLU A 216 9.24 3.95 -2.12
CA GLU A 216 9.26 4.56 -0.80
C GLU A 216 9.68 3.52 0.26
N THR A 217 10.68 3.86 1.06
CA THR A 217 11.22 2.95 2.09
C THR A 217 11.82 3.74 3.26
N LEU A 218 12.03 3.04 4.37
CA LEU A 218 12.87 3.53 5.45
C LEU A 218 14.33 3.59 5.01
N ILE A 219 15.01 4.66 5.39
CA ILE A 219 16.45 4.88 5.26
C ILE A 219 17.03 5.28 6.62
N ILE A 220 18.36 5.26 6.73
CA ILE A 220 19.10 5.88 7.85
C ILE A 220 19.85 7.13 7.38
N PRO A 221 20.12 8.09 8.29
CA PRO A 221 20.92 9.27 7.95
C PRO A 221 22.38 8.88 7.61
N GLY A 222 23.02 9.69 6.77
CA GLY A 222 24.43 9.57 6.42
C GLY A 222 24.70 9.62 4.92
N GLU A 223 25.89 10.14 4.58
CA GLU A 223 26.35 10.32 3.18
C GLU A 223 27.16 9.11 2.66
N MET A 224 27.71 8.30 3.56
CA MET A 224 28.52 7.14 3.20
C MET A 224 27.65 5.95 2.80
N VAL A 225 28.20 5.04 1.99
CA VAL A 225 27.53 3.82 1.54
C VAL A 225 27.42 2.81 2.69
N ALA A 226 26.40 2.97 3.52
CA ALA A 226 26.14 2.17 4.71
C ALA A 226 24.69 1.67 4.79
N GLU A 227 24.44 0.74 5.70
CA GLU A 227 23.12 0.23 6.05
C GLU A 227 23.06 -0.15 7.53
N LEU A 228 21.85 -0.11 8.12
CA LEU A 228 21.54 -0.67 9.42
C LEU A 228 20.80 -1.98 9.25
N ASN A 229 21.25 -3.02 9.96
CA ASN A 229 20.62 -4.33 10.03
C ASN A 229 20.16 -4.57 11.48
N PRO A 230 18.91 -4.23 11.83
CA PRO A 230 18.43 -4.30 13.20
C PRO A 230 18.46 -5.75 13.71
N PRO A 231 18.99 -6.02 14.92
CA PRO A 231 19.18 -7.40 15.39
C PRO A 231 17.88 -8.13 15.70
N ALA A 232 16.81 -7.40 16.05
CA ALA A 232 15.51 -8.00 16.38
C ALA A 232 14.33 -7.14 15.90
N ARG A 233 14.32 -5.86 16.28
CA ARG A 233 13.24 -4.91 15.98
C ARG A 233 13.83 -3.57 15.59
N TYR A 234 13.02 -2.82 14.85
CA TYR A 234 13.26 -1.41 14.55
C TYR A 234 11.93 -0.67 14.69
N ALA A 235 11.87 0.34 15.57
CA ALA A 235 10.65 1.10 15.84
C ALA A 235 9.47 0.16 16.17
N ASN A 236 9.72 -0.82 17.05
CA ASN A 236 8.81 -1.89 17.47
C ASN A 236 8.37 -2.87 16.35
N MET A 237 8.74 -2.62 15.08
CA MET A 237 8.43 -3.53 13.98
C MET A 237 9.31 -4.77 14.02
N ARG A 238 8.69 -5.94 13.81
CA ARG A 238 9.39 -7.19 13.49
C ARG A 238 9.67 -7.24 11.99
N ASN A 239 10.57 -8.13 11.58
CA ASN A 239 10.88 -8.39 10.16
C ASN A 239 11.34 -7.13 9.41
N VAL A 240 12.12 -6.28 10.06
CA VAL A 240 12.86 -5.21 9.41
C VAL A 240 14.27 -5.74 9.19
N HIS A 241 14.73 -5.75 7.95
CA HIS A 241 15.97 -6.45 7.57
C HIS A 241 17.13 -5.50 7.32
N ARG A 242 17.01 -4.60 6.34
CA ARG A 242 18.11 -3.72 5.90
C ARG A 242 17.57 -2.32 5.65
N LEU A 243 18.11 -1.33 6.37
CA LEU A 243 17.77 0.09 6.19
C LEU A 243 18.99 0.80 5.57
N PRO A 244 18.96 1.15 4.28
CA PRO A 244 20.10 1.76 3.62
C PRO A 244 20.23 3.24 3.96
N THR A 245 21.43 3.78 3.81
CA THR A 245 21.64 5.22 3.52
C THR A 245 21.16 5.54 2.10
N ALA A 246 20.96 6.82 1.78
CA ALA A 246 20.62 7.24 0.41
C ALA A 246 21.67 6.78 -0.62
N ALA A 247 22.96 6.86 -0.28
CA ALA A 247 24.06 6.41 -1.14
C ALA A 247 24.03 4.89 -1.38
N ARG A 248 23.70 4.09 -0.36
CA ARG A 248 23.51 2.64 -0.50
C ARG A 248 22.30 2.30 -1.36
N LEU A 249 21.17 3.00 -1.19
CA LEU A 249 19.97 2.77 -1.98
C LEU A 249 20.19 3.07 -3.47
N ASN A 250 20.92 4.15 -3.79
CA ASN A 250 21.32 4.46 -5.16
C ASN A 250 22.11 3.31 -5.81
N ARG A 251 23.02 2.67 -5.06
CA ARG A 251 23.78 1.51 -5.57
C ARG A 251 22.89 0.31 -5.81
N TRP A 252 22.01 -0.04 -4.87
CA TRP A 252 21.06 -1.14 -5.06
C TRP A 252 20.19 -0.92 -6.30
N LEU A 253 19.69 0.29 -6.51
CA LEU A 253 18.92 0.63 -7.71
C LEU A 253 19.75 0.45 -8.99
N ALA A 254 20.98 0.96 -9.02
CA ALA A 254 21.87 0.80 -10.17
C ALA A 254 22.21 -0.68 -10.46
N ASP A 255 22.57 -1.43 -9.43
CA ASP A 255 22.92 -2.86 -9.52
C ASP A 255 21.71 -3.72 -9.95
N SER A 256 20.49 -3.30 -9.58
CA SER A 256 19.24 -3.93 -10.04
C SER A 256 18.77 -3.41 -11.41
N GLY A 257 19.56 -2.55 -12.07
CA GLY A 257 19.30 -2.08 -13.42
C GLY A 257 18.25 -0.97 -13.50
N PHE A 258 18.24 -0.06 -12.54
CA PHE A 258 17.54 1.21 -12.63
C PHE A 258 18.53 2.34 -12.87
N SER A 259 18.05 3.40 -13.52
CA SER A 259 18.80 4.62 -13.83
C SER A 259 17.91 5.85 -13.64
N HIS A 260 18.44 7.05 -13.88
CA HIS A 260 17.69 8.31 -13.76
C HIS A 260 16.95 8.40 -12.42
N ILE A 261 17.70 8.28 -11.31
CA ILE A 261 17.13 8.32 -9.97
C ILE A 261 16.81 9.78 -9.62
N GLU A 262 15.53 10.06 -9.39
CA GLU A 262 15.00 11.35 -8.99
C GLU A 262 14.51 11.24 -7.55
N TRP A 263 15.21 11.89 -6.61
CA TRP A 263 14.78 11.94 -5.21
C TRP A 263 13.65 12.96 -5.07
N ILE A 264 12.49 12.49 -4.61
CA ILE A 264 11.30 13.32 -4.40
C ILE A 264 11.33 13.94 -3.00
N ASP A 265 11.54 13.10 -2.00
CA ASP A 265 11.38 13.50 -0.61
C ASP A 265 12.23 12.64 0.33
N ARG A 266 12.66 13.25 1.45
CA ARG A 266 13.30 12.57 2.57
C ARG A 266 12.81 13.20 3.86
N THR A 267 11.73 12.66 4.42
CA THR A 267 11.04 13.27 5.55
C THR A 267 11.04 12.34 6.76
N PRO A 268 11.43 12.83 7.95
CA PRO A 268 11.19 12.12 9.20
C PRO A 268 9.71 11.83 9.37
N THR A 269 9.36 10.62 9.77
CA THR A 269 7.96 10.30 10.07
C THR A 269 7.58 11.00 11.38
N THR A 270 6.50 11.78 11.37
CA THR A 270 6.06 12.54 12.55
C THR A 270 4.83 11.91 13.20
N PRO A 271 4.59 12.15 14.51
CA PRO A 271 3.38 11.72 15.19
C PRO A 271 2.09 12.33 14.62
N GLU A 272 2.16 13.39 13.83
CA GLU A 272 0.99 13.93 13.12
C GLU A 272 0.67 13.09 11.87
N GLU A 273 1.70 12.56 11.20
CA GLU A 273 1.54 11.70 10.02
C GLU A 273 1.13 10.27 10.39
N GLN A 274 1.68 9.70 11.47
CA GLN A 274 1.39 8.33 11.94
C GLN A 274 1.03 8.34 13.44
N ARG A 275 -0.24 8.08 13.76
CA ARG A 275 -0.75 8.10 15.14
C ARG A 275 -1.83 7.07 15.42
N THR A 276 -2.14 6.89 16.69
CA THR A 276 -3.33 6.16 17.12
C THR A 276 -4.59 6.98 16.83
N THR A 277 -5.66 6.30 16.47
CA THR A 277 -6.99 6.87 16.25
C THR A 277 -8.05 5.88 16.74
N ASP A 278 -9.32 6.26 16.76
CA ASP A 278 -10.41 5.33 17.06
C ASP A 278 -10.48 4.14 16.08
N TRP A 279 -9.87 4.29 14.89
CA TRP A 279 -9.78 3.27 13.85
C TRP A 279 -8.45 2.50 13.84
N MET A 280 -7.47 2.93 14.65
CA MET A 280 -6.22 2.22 14.94
C MET A 280 -5.82 2.44 16.41
N PRO A 281 -6.45 1.71 17.36
CA PRO A 281 -6.27 1.95 18.80
C PRO A 281 -5.03 1.25 19.39
N TYR A 282 -4.23 0.58 18.57
CA TYR A 282 -3.03 -0.15 18.99
C TYR A 282 -1.78 0.75 18.96
N HIS A 283 -0.63 0.21 19.36
CA HIS A 283 0.64 0.97 19.33
C HIS A 283 0.94 1.55 17.93
N SER A 284 1.29 2.84 17.92
CA SER A 284 1.68 3.61 16.74
C SER A 284 3.06 4.23 16.93
N LEU A 285 3.43 5.24 16.12
CA LEU A 285 4.77 5.82 16.07
C LEU A 285 5.26 6.30 17.45
N ILE A 286 4.43 6.98 18.24
CA ILE A 286 4.86 7.51 19.54
C ILE A 286 5.29 6.40 20.50
N ASN A 287 4.72 5.19 20.37
CA ASN A 287 5.10 4.03 21.18
C ASN A 287 6.38 3.35 20.68
N ALA A 288 6.93 3.80 19.55
CA ALA A 288 8.12 3.26 18.92
C ALA A 288 9.36 4.16 19.10
N LEU A 289 9.21 5.34 19.72
CA LEU A 289 10.26 6.31 19.97
C LEU A 289 10.62 6.37 21.47
N ASP A 290 11.87 6.75 21.78
CA ASP A 290 12.29 7.06 23.15
C ASP A 290 11.65 8.37 23.66
N ASP A 291 11.82 8.67 24.96
CA ASP A 291 11.24 9.87 25.60
C ASP A 291 11.71 11.18 24.93
N SER A 292 12.93 11.20 24.41
CA SER A 292 13.50 12.36 23.71
C SER A 292 13.00 12.49 22.27
N ARG A 293 12.39 11.43 21.73
CA ARG A 293 11.98 11.26 20.33
C ARG A 293 13.13 11.36 19.33
N GLN A 294 14.37 11.28 19.81
CA GLN A 294 15.56 11.34 18.96
C GLN A 294 16.00 9.96 18.49
N ASN A 295 15.52 8.89 19.13
CA ASN A 295 15.77 7.51 18.71
C ASN A 295 14.50 6.67 18.79
N THR A 296 14.56 5.47 18.21
CA THR A 296 13.59 4.41 18.51
C THR A 296 13.80 3.88 19.93
N ILE A 297 12.81 3.18 20.48
CA ILE A 297 12.94 2.51 21.79
C ILE A 297 14.07 1.47 21.84
N GLU A 298 14.54 1.00 20.69
CA GLU A 298 15.70 0.10 20.56
C GLU A 298 17.05 0.83 20.43
N GLY A 299 17.06 2.17 20.48
CA GLY A 299 18.28 3.00 20.37
C GLY A 299 18.77 3.20 18.93
N HIS A 300 17.90 3.03 17.92
CA HIS A 300 18.23 3.29 16.52
C HIS A 300 17.79 4.70 16.07
N PRO A 301 18.33 5.25 14.96
CA PRO A 301 17.80 6.47 14.38
C PRO A 301 16.30 6.36 14.09
N PRO A 302 15.51 7.43 14.30
CA PRO A 302 14.07 7.39 14.18
C PRO A 302 13.64 7.19 12.71
N PRO A 303 12.41 6.72 12.46
CA PRO A 303 11.94 6.42 11.11
C PRO A 303 12.06 7.60 10.13
N LEU A 304 13.04 7.53 9.23
CA LEU A 304 13.22 8.45 8.12
C LEU A 304 12.77 7.75 6.83
N ARG A 305 11.76 8.31 6.16
CA ARG A 305 11.24 7.76 4.90
C ARG A 305 11.81 8.54 3.74
N ALA A 306 12.16 7.81 2.68
CA ALA A 306 12.65 8.41 1.47
C ALA A 306 11.85 7.94 0.27
N MET A 307 11.54 8.88 -0.62
CA MET A 307 10.75 8.67 -1.83
C MET A 307 11.59 9.03 -3.04
N LEU A 308 11.57 8.17 -4.05
CA LEU A 308 12.26 8.40 -5.31
C LEU A 308 11.52 7.78 -6.49
N ILE A 309 11.84 8.29 -7.66
CA ILE A 309 11.51 7.66 -8.94
C ILE A 309 12.81 7.14 -9.57
N ALA A 310 12.75 5.97 -10.18
CA ALA A 310 13.85 5.45 -10.99
C ALA A 310 13.30 4.82 -12.27
N ARG A 311 14.08 4.86 -13.36
CA ARG A 311 13.69 4.35 -14.66
C ARG A 311 14.33 2.99 -14.93
N ARG A 312 13.54 2.03 -15.40
CA ARG A 312 14.06 0.76 -15.91
C ARG A 312 14.95 0.99 -17.13
N THR A 313 16.19 0.48 -17.09
CA THR A 313 17.08 0.42 -18.26
C THR A 313 16.81 -0.76 -19.16
#